data_AF-A0A6N1AHQ4-F1
#
_entry.id   AF-A0A6N1AHQ4-F1
#
_cell.length_a   1.000
_cell.length_b   1.000
_cell.length_c   1.000
_cell.angle_alpha   90.00
_cell.angle_beta   90.00
_cell.angle_gamma   90.00
#
_symmetry.space_group_name_H-M   'P 1'
#
loop_
_entity.id
_entity.type
_entity.pdbx_description
1 polymer ?
#
loop_
_entity_poly.entity_id
_entity_poly.type
_entity_poly.pdbx_seq_one_letter_code
_entity_poly.pdbx_strand_id
1 'polypeptide(L)'
;MTIKDRDLDRDGPTRLPSAPPPDAQLGRIIEMAFTGLWVIRRQGALTEVGGRLYWPDRASLERAAAQAGVQLSDIIIHTGRLGSDRR
;
A
#
# COMPACT_ATOMS: atom_id res chain seq x y z
N MET A 1 -59.14 -31.92 -3.88
CA MET A 1 -58.28 -32.51 -2.83
C MET A 1 -57.00 -31.68 -2.78
N THR A 2 -56.63 -31.23 -1.59
CA THR A 2 -55.61 -30.21 -1.27
C THR A 2 -54.18 -30.75 -1.24
N ILE A 3 -53.17 -29.86 -1.25
CA ILE A 3 -51.81 -29.87 -0.60
C ILE A 3 -50.91 -28.87 -1.38
N LYS A 4 -50.88 -27.57 -1.00
CA LYS A 4 -49.87 -26.81 -0.18
C LYS A 4 -48.48 -26.67 -0.85
N ASP A 5 -48.02 -25.48 -1.25
CA ASP A 5 -47.50 -24.32 -0.48
C ASP A 5 -46.14 -24.58 0.22
N ARG A 6 -45.09 -23.90 -0.27
CA ARG A 6 -43.80 -23.47 0.34
C ARG A 6 -42.81 -23.17 -0.80
N ASP A 7 -42.55 -21.92 -1.19
CA ASP A 7 -41.86 -20.83 -0.48
C ASP A 7 -40.37 -21.12 -0.18
N LEU A 8 -39.51 -20.19 -0.62
CA LEU A 8 -38.07 -20.03 -0.34
C LEU A 8 -37.15 -21.02 -1.10
N ASP A 9 -36.36 -20.58 -2.08
CA ASP A 9 -35.08 -19.93 -1.79
C ASP A 9 -34.76 -18.82 -2.80
N ARG A 10 -35.11 -17.59 -2.42
CA ARG A 10 -34.56 -16.36 -2.97
C ARG A 10 -33.41 -15.92 -2.07
N ASP A 11 -32.37 -16.70 -1.97
CA ASP A 11 -31.13 -16.30 -1.29
C ASP A 11 -29.94 -16.82 -2.11
N GLY A 12 -29.73 -16.17 -3.26
CA GLY A 12 -28.41 -16.21 -3.90
C GLY A 12 -27.40 -15.72 -2.87
N PRO A 13 -26.26 -16.41 -2.68
CA PRO A 13 -25.38 -16.17 -1.55
C PRO A 13 -25.05 -14.68 -1.48
N THR A 14 -25.47 -14.07 -0.37
CA THR A 14 -25.17 -12.69 0.00
C THR A 14 -23.68 -12.47 -0.29
N ARG A 15 -23.38 -11.70 -1.33
CA ARG A 15 -22.01 -11.36 -1.72
C ARG A 15 -21.43 -10.60 -0.54
N LEU A 16 -20.68 -11.31 0.31
CA LEU A 16 -19.82 -10.70 1.33
C LEU A 16 -19.07 -9.55 0.65
N PRO A 17 -18.89 -8.39 1.32
CA PRO A 17 -18.04 -7.34 0.77
C PRO A 17 -16.71 -8.00 0.44
N SER A 18 -16.40 -8.06 -0.86
CA SER A 18 -15.18 -8.70 -1.34
C SER A 18 -14.06 -8.07 -0.55
N ALA A 19 -13.29 -8.90 0.17
CA ALA A 19 -12.08 -8.44 0.84
C ALA A 19 -11.34 -7.51 -0.14
N PRO A 20 -10.87 -6.33 0.30
CA PRO A 20 -10.16 -5.43 -0.59
C PRO A 20 -9.11 -6.28 -1.32
N PRO A 21 -8.97 -6.13 -2.65
CA PRO A 21 -8.06 -6.97 -3.40
C PRO A 21 -6.70 -6.94 -2.68
N PRO A 22 -5.99 -8.09 -2.56
CA PRO A 22 -4.70 -8.14 -1.86
C PRO A 22 -3.67 -7.16 -2.46
N ASP A 23 -3.99 -6.57 -3.63
CA ASP A 23 -3.28 -5.51 -4.33
C ASP A 23 -4.07 -4.18 -4.40
N ALA A 24 -4.68 -3.74 -3.31
CA ALA A 24 -4.66 -2.29 -3.01
C ALA A 24 -3.19 -1.92 -2.78
N GLN A 25 -2.43 -1.86 -3.88
CA GLN A 25 -1.01 -2.18 -3.89
C GLN A 25 -0.25 -1.16 -3.04
N LEU A 26 0.10 -1.55 -1.81
CA LEU A 26 0.68 -0.65 -0.83
C LEU A 26 1.97 -0.05 -1.38
N GLY A 27 2.16 1.25 -1.17
CA GLY A 27 3.42 1.92 -1.47
C GLY A 27 4.51 1.39 -0.54
N ARG A 28 5.58 0.82 -1.09
CA ARG A 28 6.73 0.40 -0.28
C ARG A 28 7.68 1.57 -0.11
N ILE A 29 8.06 1.84 1.13
CA ILE A 29 9.08 2.84 1.44
C ILE A 29 10.45 2.25 1.15
N ILE A 30 11.28 3.00 0.43
CA ILE A 30 12.67 2.65 0.16
C ILE A 30 13.57 3.79 0.66
N GLU A 31 14.52 3.46 1.52
CA GLU A 31 15.64 4.34 1.88
C GLU A 31 16.79 4.10 0.90
N MET A 32 17.15 5.14 0.15
CA MET A 32 18.29 5.17 -0.76
C MET A 32 19.56 5.49 0.04
N ALA A 33 20.22 4.46 0.58
CA ALA A 33 21.32 4.61 1.54
C ALA A 33 22.44 5.54 1.08
N PHE A 34 22.82 5.53 -0.20
CA PHE A 34 23.91 6.39 -0.71
C PHE A 34 23.55 7.88 -0.75
N THR A 35 22.30 8.21 -1.05
CA THR A 35 21.85 9.61 -1.18
C THR A 35 21.12 10.11 0.06
N GLY A 36 20.72 9.23 0.97
CA GLY A 36 19.84 9.54 2.10
C GLY A 36 18.41 9.85 1.70
N LEU A 37 18.03 9.66 0.43
CA LEU A 37 16.70 9.98 -0.06
C LEU A 37 15.70 8.85 0.23
N TRP A 38 14.46 9.25 0.45
CA TRP A 38 13.33 8.36 0.69
C TRP A 38 12.40 8.37 -0.51
N VAL A 39 11.97 7.21 -0.97
CA VAL A 39 11.09 7.09 -2.16
C VAL A 39 9.96 6.07 -1.91
N ILE A 40 8.89 6.18 -2.70
CA ILE A 40 7.77 5.23 -2.68
C ILE A 40 7.83 4.40 -3.96
N ARG A 41 7.77 3.08 -3.84
CA ARG A 41 7.59 2.16 -4.98
C ARG A 41 6.22 1.51 -4.94
N ARG A 42 5.47 1.59 -6.05
CA ARG A 42 4.17 0.93 -6.24
C ARG A 42 4.14 0.28 -7.61
N GLN A 43 3.61 -0.94 -7.70
CA GLN A 43 3.53 -1.73 -8.95
C GLN A 43 4.88 -1.87 -9.70
N GLY A 44 6.00 -1.88 -8.98
CA GLY A 44 7.34 -1.98 -9.56
C GLY A 44 7.96 -0.66 -10.05
N ALA A 45 7.24 0.47 -9.96
CA ALA A 45 7.73 1.79 -10.37
C ALA A 45 7.82 2.78 -9.20
N LEU A 46 8.66 3.81 -9.34
CA LEU A 46 8.64 4.95 -8.43
C LEU A 46 7.31 5.69 -8.57
N THR A 47 6.71 6.01 -7.43
CA THR A 47 5.40 6.66 -7.37
C THR A 47 5.58 8.12 -7.06
N GLU A 48 5.07 8.96 -7.96
CA GLU A 48 4.99 10.39 -7.70
C GLU A 48 3.85 10.66 -6.71
N VAL A 49 4.14 11.46 -5.68
CA VAL A 49 3.18 11.92 -4.69
C VAL A 49 3.32 13.43 -4.54
N GLY A 50 2.24 14.16 -4.84
CA GLY A 50 2.25 15.63 -4.76
C GLY A 50 3.29 16.29 -5.68
N GLY A 51 3.52 15.75 -6.88
CA GLY A 51 4.53 16.28 -7.81
C GLY A 51 5.98 15.90 -7.49
N ARG A 52 6.20 15.02 -6.51
CA ARG A 52 7.54 14.65 -6.03
C ARG A 52 7.76 13.15 -6.03
N LEU A 53 8.97 12.72 -6.41
CA LEU A 53 9.38 11.31 -6.42
C LEU A 53 10.24 10.92 -5.21
N TYR A 54 10.78 11.89 -4.48
CA TYR A 54 11.73 11.65 -3.39
C TYR A 54 11.60 12.69 -2.26
N TRP A 55 11.96 12.29 -1.05
CA TRP A 55 11.93 13.11 0.17
C TRP A 55 13.25 13.02 0.93
N PRO A 56 13.61 14.07 1.70
CA PRO A 56 14.84 14.09 2.49
C PRO A 56 14.79 13.19 3.72
N ASP A 57 13.59 12.86 4.21
CA ASP A 57 13.38 12.06 5.41
C ASP A 57 12.07 11.26 5.33
N ARG A 58 11.99 10.20 6.13
CA ARG A 58 10.83 9.29 6.21
C ARG A 58 9.55 10.03 6.59
N ALA A 59 9.59 10.91 7.59
CA ALA A 59 8.39 11.57 8.12
C ALA A 59 7.77 12.52 7.09
N SER A 60 8.59 13.18 6.28
CA SER A 60 8.13 14.02 5.17
C SER A 60 7.48 13.18 4.05
N LEU A 61 8.01 11.99 3.76
CA LEU A 61 7.39 11.04 2.81
C LEU A 61 6.04 10.54 3.33
N GLU A 62 5.96 10.10 4.59
CA GLU A 62 4.73 9.59 5.20
C GLU A 62 3.63 10.66 5.22
N ARG A 63 3.99 11.92 5.55
CA ARG A 63 3.05 13.05 5.47
C ARG A 63 2.53 13.26 4.05
N ALA A 64 3.41 13.22 3.05
CA ALA A 64 2.99 13.38 1.66
C ALA A 64 2.07 12.23 1.19
N ALA A 65 2.39 10.99 1.56
CA ALA A 65 1.56 9.83 1.25
C ALA A 65 0.18 9.92 1.91
N ALA A 66 0.12 10.32 3.19
CA ALA A 66 -1.13 10.53 3.91
C ALA A 66 -2.00 11.61 3.25
N GLN A 67 -1.40 12.74 2.87
CA GLN A 67 -2.09 13.82 2.16
C GLN A 67 -2.66 13.39 0.80
N ALA A 68 -1.98 12.47 0.12
CA ALA A 68 -2.39 11.95 -1.18
C ALA A 68 -3.25 10.67 -1.11
N GLY A 69 -3.57 10.16 0.09
CA GLY A 69 -4.33 8.92 0.25
C GLY A 69 -3.58 7.67 -0.19
N VAL A 70 -2.24 7.71 -0.26
CA VAL A 70 -1.41 6.55 -0.59
C VAL A 70 -1.19 5.74 0.67
N GLN A 71 -1.77 4.54 0.71
CA GLN A 71 -1.49 3.58 1.78
C GLN A 71 -0.08 3.02 1.63
N LEU A 72 0.71 3.09 2.70
CA LEU A 72 2.07 2.60 2.74
C LEU A 72 2.14 1.22 3.40
N SER A 73 3.13 0.43 3.01
CA SER A 73 3.48 -0.81 3.68
C SER A 73 4.34 -0.51 4.91
N ASP A 74 4.15 -1.29 5.97
CA ASP A 74 4.99 -1.24 7.18
C ASP A 74 6.44 -1.72 6.95
N ILE A 75 6.72 -2.32 5.79
CA ILE A 75 8.05 -2.82 5.42
C ILE A 75 8.85 -1.72 4.72
N ILE A 76 10.01 -1.41 5.29
CA ILE A 76 10.98 -0.47 4.71
C ILE A 76 12.12 -1.26 4.07
N ILE A 77 12.47 -0.87 2.84
CA ILE A 77 13.61 -1.44 2.12
C ILE A 77 14.79 -0.48 2.24
N HIS A 78 15.88 -0.94 2.85
CA HIS A 78 17.14 -0.22 2.87
C HIS A 78 18.02 -0.71 1.72
N THR A 79 18.41 0.16 0.78
CA THR A 79 19.20 -0.25 -0.39
C THR A 79 20.68 -0.49 -0.10
N GLY A 80 21.11 -0.26 1.14
CA GLY A 80 22.46 -0.59 1.60
C GLY A 80 22.68 -0.13 3.03
N ARG A 81 23.90 -0.36 3.54
CA ARG A 81 24.46 0.33 4.70
C ARG A 81 25.61 1.19 4.19
N LEU A 82 25.54 2.50 4.38
CA LEU A 82 26.77 3.27 4.54
C LEU A 82 27.35 2.78 5.87
N GLY A 83 28.25 1.80 5.79
CA GLY A 83 29.02 1.40 6.95
C GLY A 83 29.69 2.64 7.50
N SER A 84 29.42 2.97 8.76
CA SER A 84 30.28 3.84 9.55
C SER A 84 31.60 3.12 9.87
N ASP A 85 32.21 2.45 8.89
CA ASP A 85 33.59 1.98 8.98
C ASP A 85 34.48 3.16 8.59
N ARG A 86 34.60 4.08 9.55
CA ARG A 86 35.63 5.11 9.54
C ARG A 86 36.92 4.40 9.90
N ARG A 87 37.69 3.97 8.90
CA ARG A 87 39.11 3.66 9.09
C ARG A 87 39.89 4.91 9.50
#